data_AF-A0A954LD21-F1
#
_entry.id   AF-A0A954LD21-F1
#
_cell.length_a   1.000
_cell.length_b   1.000
_cell.length_c   1.000
_cell.angle_alpha   90.00
_cell.angle_beta   90.00
_cell.angle_gamma   90.00
#
_symmetry.space_group_name_H-M   'P 1'
#
loop_
_entity.id
_entity.type
_entity.pdbx_description
1 polymer ?
#
loop_
_entity_poly.entity_id
_entity_poly.type
_entity_poly.pdbx_seq_one_letter_code
_entity_poly.pdbx_strand_id
1 'polypeptide(L)'
;AESGRMVRMSTESREAFLQFAAHPESRWPANFRDLTAAVNRMATLARGGRISSQDVAEEISRLKTLWQHVPSVAAESSDLNSLLGVQAAENLDLFDRVQLEAVVRICRQCRSLSDAGRVLFAHSRQQRSTTNDADRLRKYLARFGLTWQTVVETPSNGNL
;
A
#
# COMPACT_ATOMS: atom_id res chain seq x y z
N ALA A 1 28.98 19.45 -22.68
CA ALA A 1 29.95 18.44 -22.19
C ALA A 1 29.27 17.74 -21.02
N GLU A 2 29.15 16.43 -20.86
CA GLU A 2 29.75 15.19 -21.37
C GLU A 2 28.87 14.10 -20.67
N SER A 3 28.48 12.93 -21.17
CA SER A 3 28.94 12.09 -22.26
C SER A 3 27.75 11.26 -22.73
N GLY A 4 27.44 11.27 -24.03
CA GLY A 4 26.52 10.31 -24.66
C GLY A 4 27.17 8.94 -24.77
N ARG A 5 27.62 8.37 -23.65
CA ARG A 5 28.21 7.03 -23.64
C ARG A 5 27.06 6.06 -23.88
N MET A 6 27.01 5.47 -25.08
CA MET A 6 26.02 4.45 -25.41
C MET A 6 26.23 3.27 -24.47
N VAL A 7 25.36 3.15 -23.48
CA VAL A 7 25.35 2.00 -22.57
C VAL A 7 24.55 0.88 -23.23
N ARG A 8 25.16 -0.30 -23.31
CA ARG A 8 24.48 -1.50 -23.84
C ARG A 8 24.13 -2.44 -22.72
N MET A 9 22.97 -3.05 -22.81
CA MET A 9 22.57 -4.13 -21.91
C MET A 9 22.87 -5.46 -22.59
N SER A 10 23.37 -6.44 -21.83
CA SER A 10 23.50 -7.80 -22.36
C SER A 10 22.12 -8.39 -22.65
N THR A 11 22.06 -9.42 -23.49
CA THR A 11 20.81 -10.12 -23.79
C THR A 11 20.17 -10.68 -22.53
N GLU A 12 20.97 -11.33 -21.68
CA GLU A 12 20.55 -11.94 -20.42
C GLU A 12 20.06 -10.89 -19.41
N SER A 13 20.81 -9.79 -19.26
CA SER A 13 20.41 -8.64 -18.42
C SER A 13 19.09 -8.05 -18.88
N ARG A 14 18.91 -7.90 -20.20
CA ARG A 14 17.71 -7.32 -20.80
C ARG A 14 16.50 -8.22 -20.58
N GLU A 15 16.65 -9.52 -20.78
CA GLU A 15 15.59 -10.49 -20.56
C GLU A 15 15.14 -10.51 -19.09
N ALA A 16 16.09 -10.60 -18.16
CA ALA A 16 15.78 -10.56 -16.72
C ALA A 16 15.07 -9.26 -16.31
N PHE A 17 15.54 -8.11 -16.79
CA PHE A 17 14.90 -6.83 -16.50
C PHE A 17 13.49 -6.73 -17.10
N LEU A 18 13.28 -7.19 -18.33
CA LEU A 18 11.95 -7.18 -18.97
C LEU A 18 10.97 -8.13 -18.28
N GLN A 19 11.43 -9.33 -17.90
CA GLN A 19 10.60 -10.29 -17.14
C GLN A 19 10.14 -9.68 -15.82
N PHE A 20 11.04 -9.02 -15.09
CA PHE A 20 10.68 -8.28 -13.89
C PHE A 20 9.73 -7.12 -14.22
N ALA A 21 10.06 -6.27 -15.19
CA ALA A 21 9.30 -5.07 -15.49
C ALA A 21 7.85 -5.35 -15.92
N ALA A 22 7.61 -6.50 -16.58
CA ALA A 22 6.29 -6.96 -17.02
C ALA A 22 5.57 -7.84 -15.98
N HIS A 23 6.19 -8.20 -14.86
CA HIS A 23 5.57 -9.04 -13.84
C HIS A 23 4.37 -8.33 -13.19
N PRO A 24 3.25 -9.02 -12.89
CA PRO A 24 2.06 -8.41 -12.27
C PRO A 24 2.32 -7.71 -10.92
N GLU A 25 3.34 -8.16 -10.19
CA GLU A 25 3.74 -7.55 -8.91
C GLU A 25 4.61 -6.29 -9.05
N SER A 26 5.04 -5.96 -10.27
CA SER A 26 5.85 -4.77 -10.52
C SER A 26 4.99 -3.52 -10.55
N ARG A 27 5.15 -2.67 -9.53
CA ARG A 27 4.17 -1.62 -9.22
C ARG A 27 4.26 -0.37 -10.07
N TRP A 28 5.49 0.07 -10.41
CA TRP A 28 5.76 1.29 -11.16
C TRP A 28 4.84 2.49 -10.78
N PRO A 29 4.82 2.94 -9.52
CA PRO A 29 3.84 3.92 -9.02
C PRO A 29 3.88 5.27 -9.76
N ALA A 30 5.03 5.68 -10.31
CA ALA A 30 5.12 6.86 -11.18
C ALA A 30 5.20 6.52 -12.68
N ASN A 31 4.71 5.34 -13.08
CA ASN A 31 4.67 4.82 -14.44
C ASN A 31 6.04 4.92 -15.14
N PHE A 32 6.07 5.53 -16.32
CA PHE A 32 7.26 5.73 -17.14
C PHE A 32 8.39 6.46 -16.40
N ARG A 33 8.07 7.34 -15.44
CA ARG A 33 9.09 8.08 -14.68
C ARG A 33 9.95 7.14 -13.85
N ASP A 34 9.33 6.15 -13.22
CA ASP A 34 10.07 5.16 -12.41
C ASP A 34 10.90 4.22 -13.30
N LEU A 35 10.33 3.81 -14.44
CA LEU A 35 11.03 2.99 -15.42
C LEU A 35 12.28 3.70 -15.97
N THR A 36 12.13 4.96 -16.39
CA THR A 36 13.25 5.78 -16.88
C THR A 36 14.30 5.99 -15.78
N ALA A 37 13.87 6.24 -14.54
CA ALA A 37 14.79 6.39 -13.42
C ALA A 37 15.58 5.11 -13.15
N ALA A 38 14.95 3.94 -13.26
CA ALA A 38 15.62 2.64 -13.11
C ALA A 38 16.67 2.39 -14.19
N VAL A 39 16.31 2.61 -15.46
CA VAL A 39 17.23 2.48 -16.60
C VAL A 39 18.42 3.44 -16.48
N ASN A 40 18.17 4.70 -16.08
CA ASN A 40 19.22 5.70 -15.90
C ASN A 40 20.20 5.33 -14.78
N ARG A 41 19.69 4.76 -13.66
CA ARG A 41 20.55 4.27 -12.57
C ARG A 41 21.43 3.12 -13.03
N MET A 42 20.86 2.11 -13.68
CA MET A 42 21.64 1.00 -14.23
C MET A 42 22.69 1.50 -15.21
N ALA A 43 22.34 2.45 -16.09
CA ALA A 43 23.28 3.03 -17.05
C ALA A 43 24.40 3.83 -16.37
N THR A 44 24.11 4.52 -15.27
CA THR A 44 25.09 5.31 -14.50
C THR A 44 26.07 4.41 -13.74
N LEU A 45 25.59 3.27 -13.23
CA LEU A 45 26.38 2.33 -12.43
C LEU A 45 27.14 1.30 -13.28
N ALA A 46 26.71 1.10 -14.54
CA ALA A 46 27.31 0.16 -15.48
C ALA A 46 28.79 0.47 -15.76
N ARG A 47 29.68 -0.27 -15.09
CA ARG A 47 31.13 -0.17 -15.30
C ARG A 47 31.47 -0.59 -16.73
N GLY A 48 32.24 0.24 -17.43
CA GLY A 48 32.64 -0.02 -18.82
C GLY A 48 31.54 0.22 -19.86
N GLY A 49 30.39 0.81 -19.49
CA GLY A 49 29.30 1.10 -20.42
C GLY A 49 28.48 -0.14 -20.82
N ARG A 50 28.52 -1.21 -20.02
CA ARG A 50 27.70 -2.40 -20.21
C ARG A 50 26.92 -2.73 -18.95
N ILE A 51 25.58 -2.79 -19.04
CA ILE A 51 24.70 -3.22 -17.94
C ILE A 51 24.79 -4.74 -17.81
N SER A 52 25.35 -5.19 -16.70
CA SER A 52 25.50 -6.60 -16.32
C SER A 52 24.26 -7.12 -15.60
N SER A 53 24.14 -8.44 -15.47
CA SER A 53 23.05 -9.06 -14.71
C SER A 53 23.09 -8.68 -13.23
N GLN A 54 24.27 -8.35 -12.70
CA GLN A 54 24.43 -7.83 -11.34
C GLN A 54 23.80 -6.45 -11.20
N ASP A 55 24.05 -5.53 -12.14
CA ASP A 55 23.45 -4.19 -12.11
C ASP A 55 21.91 -4.28 -12.14
N VAL A 56 21.36 -5.21 -12.93
CA VAL A 56 19.92 -5.49 -12.98
C VAL A 56 19.40 -6.05 -11.66
N ALA A 57 20.07 -7.03 -11.06
CA ALA A 57 19.65 -7.63 -9.79
C ALA A 57 19.67 -6.61 -8.63
N GLU A 58 20.68 -5.75 -8.59
CA GLU A 58 20.77 -4.66 -7.62
C GLU A 58 19.64 -3.64 -7.81
N GLU A 59 19.31 -3.28 -9.05
CA GLU A 59 18.21 -2.35 -9.33
C GLU A 59 16.84 -2.97 -9.02
N ILE A 60 16.61 -4.24 -9.35
CA ILE A 60 15.40 -4.96 -8.96
C ILE A 60 15.23 -4.96 -7.44
N SER A 61 16.32 -5.23 -6.70
CA SER A 61 16.30 -5.23 -5.24
C SER A 61 15.96 -3.84 -4.69
N ARG A 62 16.58 -2.79 -5.23
CA ARG A 62 16.26 -1.39 -4.89
C ARG A 62 14.80 -1.06 -5.14
N LEU A 63 14.26 -1.44 -6.31
CA LEU A 63 12.85 -1.17 -6.66
C LEU A 63 11.89 -1.90 -5.72
N LYS A 64 12.17 -3.16 -5.38
CA LYS A 64 11.38 -3.91 -4.38
C LYS A 64 11.36 -3.20 -3.03
N THR A 65 12.51 -2.75 -2.53
CA THR A 65 12.58 -1.98 -1.27
C THR A 65 11.86 -0.64 -1.38
N LEU A 66 12.02 0.10 -2.48
CA LEU A 66 11.34 1.37 -2.70
C LEU A 66 9.82 1.20 -2.72
N TRP A 67 9.33 0.15 -3.37
CA TRP A 67 7.91 -0.16 -3.46
C TRP A 67 7.29 -0.71 -2.16
N GLN A 68 8.11 -1.25 -1.25
CA GLN A 68 7.68 -1.59 0.11
C GLN A 68 7.41 -0.34 0.96
N HIS A 69 8.11 0.77 0.71
CA HIS A 69 7.96 2.04 1.44
C HIS A 69 6.86 2.94 0.86
N VAL A 70 6.37 2.64 -0.35
CA VAL A 70 5.09 3.19 -0.80
C VAL A 70 4.02 2.51 0.05
N PRO A 71 3.13 3.25 0.74
CA PRO A 71 2.09 2.68 1.60
C PRO A 71 1.36 1.58 0.85
N SER A 72 1.71 0.35 1.18
CA SER A 72 1.20 -0.86 0.58
C SER A 72 -0.03 -1.24 1.37
N VAL A 73 -1.03 -1.81 0.69
CA VAL A 73 -2.16 -2.52 1.33
C VAL A 73 -1.68 -3.51 2.41
N ALA A 74 -0.44 -4.01 2.31
CA ALA A 74 0.21 -4.83 3.33
C ALA A 74 0.46 -4.12 4.68
N ALA A 75 0.78 -2.82 4.70
CA ALA A 75 0.88 -2.07 5.96
C ALA A 75 -0.51 -1.92 6.62
N GLU A 76 -1.56 -1.82 5.81
CA GLU A 76 -2.95 -1.73 6.25
C GLU A 76 -3.48 -3.08 6.76
N SER A 77 -2.97 -4.19 6.20
CA SER A 77 -3.26 -5.53 6.72
C SER A 77 -2.74 -5.78 8.13
N SER A 78 -1.60 -5.17 8.49
CA SER A 78 -1.03 -5.28 9.84
C SER A 78 -1.94 -4.64 10.88
N ASP A 79 -2.67 -3.58 10.51
CA ASP A 79 -3.63 -2.93 11.39
C ASP A 79 -4.81 -3.83 11.71
N LEU A 80 -5.40 -4.51 10.71
CA LEU A 80 -6.50 -5.44 10.97
C LEU A 80 -6.06 -6.66 11.79
N ASN A 81 -4.87 -7.20 11.54
CA ASN A 81 -4.32 -8.29 12.36
C ASN A 81 -4.19 -7.88 13.83
N SER A 82 -3.80 -6.63 14.10
CA SER A 82 -3.71 -6.11 15.48
C SER A 82 -5.07 -5.90 16.13
N LEU A 83 -6.09 -5.53 15.34
CA LEU A 83 -7.44 -5.21 15.84
C LEU A 83 -8.31 -6.45 16.05
N LEU A 84 -8.21 -7.43 15.16
CA LEU A 84 -9.06 -8.63 15.13
C LEU A 84 -8.35 -9.89 15.62
N GLY A 85 -7.01 -9.88 15.62
CA GLY A 85 -6.19 -11.09 15.70
C GLY A 85 -5.98 -11.73 14.32
N VAL A 86 -4.84 -12.41 14.15
CA VAL A 86 -4.39 -12.97 12.86
C VAL A 86 -5.44 -13.92 12.26
N GLN A 87 -5.98 -14.85 13.05
CA GLN A 87 -6.96 -15.83 12.56
C GLN A 87 -8.27 -15.20 12.09
N ALA A 88 -8.78 -14.19 12.83
CA ALA A 88 -10.02 -13.53 12.45
C ALA A 88 -9.83 -12.66 11.19
N ALA A 89 -8.68 -12.01 11.06
CA ALA A 89 -8.34 -11.21 9.89
C ALA A 89 -8.10 -12.07 8.63
N GLU A 90 -7.51 -13.26 8.76
CA GLU A 90 -7.31 -14.21 7.65
C GLU A 90 -8.62 -14.82 7.14
N ASN A 91 -9.61 -14.96 8.01
CA ASN A 91 -10.93 -15.51 7.65
C ASN A 91 -11.89 -14.46 7.06
N LEU A 92 -11.46 -13.20 6.89
CA LEU A 92 -12.26 -12.20 6.22
C LEU A 92 -12.23 -12.39 4.70
N ASP A 93 -13.41 -12.36 4.09
CA ASP A 93 -13.51 -12.19 2.64
C ASP A 93 -12.83 -10.88 2.22
N LEU A 94 -12.22 -10.88 1.03
CA LEU A 94 -11.51 -9.71 0.49
C LEU A 94 -12.41 -8.46 0.43
N PHE A 95 -13.70 -8.63 0.16
CA PHE A 95 -14.68 -7.54 0.15
C PHE A 95 -14.81 -6.89 1.53
N ASP A 96 -15.05 -7.70 2.56
CA ASP A 96 -15.20 -7.20 3.93
C ASP A 96 -13.88 -6.60 4.44
N ARG A 97 -12.75 -7.21 4.09
CA ARG A 97 -11.42 -6.72 4.45
C ARG A 97 -11.15 -5.31 3.93
N VAL A 98 -11.29 -5.10 2.62
CA VAL A 98 -11.03 -3.80 1.98
C VAL A 98 -11.98 -2.73 2.54
N GLN A 99 -13.24 -3.09 2.77
CA GLN A 99 -14.21 -2.16 3.35
C GLN A 99 -13.85 -1.80 4.80
N LEU A 100 -13.49 -2.78 5.63
CA LEU A 100 -13.14 -2.58 7.02
C LEU A 100 -11.87 -1.76 7.18
N GLU A 101 -10.84 -2.02 6.36
CA GLU A 101 -9.60 -1.23 6.31
C GLU A 101 -9.91 0.25 6.04
N ALA A 102 -10.75 0.53 5.05
CA ALA A 102 -11.15 1.90 4.74
C ALA A 102 -11.92 2.56 5.89
N VAL A 103 -12.83 1.83 6.53
CA VAL A 103 -13.60 2.34 7.69
C VAL A 103 -12.69 2.64 8.87
N VAL A 104 -11.78 1.72 9.24
CA VAL A 104 -10.80 1.91 10.32
C VAL A 104 -9.93 3.13 10.06
N ARG A 105 -9.43 3.29 8.83
CA ARG A 105 -8.60 4.44 8.43
C ARG A 105 -9.32 5.77 8.68
N ILE A 106 -10.58 5.88 8.26
CA ILE A 106 -11.39 7.09 8.47
C ILE A 106 -11.71 7.31 9.96
N CYS A 107 -12.07 6.25 10.69
CA CYS A 107 -12.32 6.35 12.14
C CYS A 107 -11.13 6.94 12.88
N ARG A 108 -9.90 6.48 12.60
CA ARG A 108 -8.67 6.98 13.23
C ARG A 108 -8.33 8.44 12.89
N GLN A 109 -8.82 8.97 11.78
CA GLN A 109 -8.63 10.37 11.37
C GLN A 109 -9.68 11.32 11.96
N CYS A 110 -10.78 10.77 12.48
CA CYS A 110 -11.93 11.55 12.95
C CYS A 110 -11.94 11.70 14.47
N ARG A 111 -12.52 12.80 14.95
CA ARG A 111 -12.55 13.10 16.41
C ARG A 111 -13.66 12.37 17.17
N SER A 112 -14.62 11.80 16.46
CA SER A 112 -15.74 11.07 17.04
C SER A 112 -16.42 10.14 16.03
N LEU A 113 -17.18 9.17 16.53
CA LEU A 113 -18.00 8.27 15.72
C LEU A 113 -19.00 9.01 14.81
N SER A 114 -19.57 10.12 15.29
CA SER A 114 -20.49 10.95 14.49
C SER A 114 -19.76 11.63 13.33
N ASP A 115 -18.52 12.06 13.54
CA ASP A 115 -17.69 12.70 12.53
C ASP A 115 -17.28 11.71 11.44
N ALA A 116 -16.77 10.54 11.83
CA ALA A 116 -16.47 9.44 10.93
C ALA A 116 -17.71 8.99 10.14
N GLY A 117 -18.86 8.89 10.80
CA GLY A 117 -20.13 8.54 10.16
C GLY A 117 -20.53 9.53 9.07
N ARG A 118 -20.37 10.84 9.30
CA ARG A 118 -20.68 11.88 8.28
C ARG A 118 -19.78 11.77 7.07
N VAL A 119 -18.50 11.46 7.26
CA VAL A 119 -17.53 11.24 6.17
C VAL A 119 -17.90 9.99 5.38
N LEU A 120 -18.06 8.85 6.05
CA LEU A 120 -18.34 7.56 5.40
C LEU A 120 -19.69 7.53 4.68
N PHE A 121 -20.70 8.21 5.21
CA PHE A 121 -22.05 8.21 4.66
C PHE A 121 -22.43 9.50 3.93
N ALA A 122 -21.45 10.33 3.55
CA ALA A 122 -21.63 11.69 3.01
C ALA A 122 -22.69 11.83 1.91
N HIS A 123 -22.80 10.84 1.02
CA HIS A 123 -23.82 10.81 -0.04
C HIS A 123 -25.17 10.26 0.48
N SER A 124 -25.18 9.08 1.10
CA SER A 124 -26.43 8.44 1.56
C SER A 124 -27.18 9.23 2.63
N ARG A 125 -26.49 10.04 3.42
CA ARG A 125 -27.09 10.85 4.47
C ARG A 125 -27.95 12.01 3.94
N GLN A 126 -27.68 12.48 2.72
CA GLN A 126 -28.46 13.55 2.07
C GLN A 126 -29.85 13.08 1.62
N GLN A 127 -30.01 11.76 1.45
CA GLN A 127 -31.23 11.15 0.90
C GLN A 127 -32.15 10.57 1.99
N ARG A 128 -31.78 10.67 3.28
CA ARG A 128 -32.52 10.05 4.39
C ARG A 128 -33.24 11.09 5.24
N SER A 129 -34.48 10.79 5.62
CA SER A 129 -35.30 11.62 6.52
C SER A 129 -34.79 11.64 7.96
N THR A 130 -34.14 10.56 8.41
CA THR A 130 -33.45 10.47 9.70
C THR A 130 -32.00 10.06 9.51
N THR A 131 -31.09 10.92 9.96
CA THR A 131 -29.64 10.71 9.83
C THR A 131 -29.05 10.28 11.17
N ASN A 132 -28.89 8.97 11.38
CA ASN A 132 -28.12 8.43 12.51
C ASN A 132 -26.88 7.67 12.03
N ASP A 133 -25.96 8.42 11.42
CA ASP A 133 -24.73 7.90 10.83
C ASP A 133 -23.82 7.25 11.88
N ALA A 134 -23.82 7.79 13.11
CA ALA A 134 -23.07 7.24 14.24
C ALA A 134 -23.56 5.84 14.61
N ASP A 135 -24.87 5.61 14.70
CA ASP A 135 -25.42 4.29 15.01
C ASP A 135 -25.15 3.27 13.91
N ARG A 136 -25.26 3.69 12.64
CA ARG A 136 -24.90 2.84 11.50
C ARG A 136 -23.44 2.39 11.56
N LEU A 137 -22.53 3.32 11.84
CA LEU A 137 -21.12 3.02 11.98
C LEU A 137 -20.85 2.11 13.19
N ARG A 138 -21.52 2.34 14.32
CA ARG A 138 -21.43 1.47 15.51
C ARG A 138 -21.82 0.03 15.19
N LYS A 139 -22.96 -0.16 14.53
CA LYS A 139 -23.46 -1.48 14.13
C LYS A 139 -22.54 -2.16 13.13
N TYR A 140 -21.96 -1.40 12.21
CA TYR A 140 -20.97 -1.93 11.27
C TYR A 140 -19.72 -2.46 11.99
N LEU A 141 -19.11 -1.67 12.89
CA LEU A 141 -17.94 -2.10 13.65
C LEU A 141 -18.24 -3.33 14.53
N ALA A 142 -19.43 -3.38 15.15
CA ALA A 142 -19.85 -4.49 16.00
C ALA A 142 -19.93 -5.84 15.26
N ARG A 143 -20.21 -5.85 13.94
CA ARG A 143 -20.17 -7.08 13.11
C ARG A 143 -18.79 -7.75 13.13
N PHE A 144 -17.74 -6.97 13.34
CA PHE A 144 -16.35 -7.45 13.42
C PHE A 144 -15.85 -7.55 14.87
N GLY A 145 -16.74 -7.43 15.87
CA GLY A 145 -16.34 -7.42 17.28
C GLY A 145 -15.60 -6.15 17.71
N LEU A 146 -15.63 -5.08 16.89
CA LEU A 146 -14.92 -3.84 17.15
C LEU A 146 -15.83 -2.78 17.78
N THR A 147 -15.23 -1.93 18.61
CA THR A 147 -15.85 -0.72 19.15
C THR A 147 -15.12 0.53 18.63
N TRP A 148 -15.69 1.72 18.84
CA TRP A 148 -15.00 2.96 18.51
C TRP A 148 -13.65 3.04 19.25
N GLN A 149 -13.63 2.78 20.56
CA GLN A 149 -12.41 2.85 21.37
C GLN A 149 -11.34 1.92 20.83
N THR A 150 -11.66 0.64 20.59
CA THR A 150 -10.66 -0.33 20.11
C THR A 150 -10.10 0.02 18.73
N VAL A 151 -10.83 0.77 17.91
CA VAL A 151 -10.37 1.21 16.57
C VAL A 151 -9.45 2.42 16.65
N VAL A 152 -9.75 3.38 17.53
CA VAL A 152 -8.98 4.63 17.67
C VAL A 152 -7.82 4.54 18.65
N GLU A 153 -7.91 3.65 19.63
CA GLU A 153 -6.81 3.32 20.54
C GLU A 153 -5.88 2.35 19.82
N THR A 154 -4.78 2.86 19.27
CA THR A 154 -3.66 2.00 18.88
C THR A 154 -3.19 1.27 20.13
N PRO A 155 -3.02 -0.07 20.14
CA PRO A 155 -2.42 -0.73 21.27
C PRO A 155 -1.07 -0.08 21.51
N SER A 156 -0.95 0.63 22.63
CA SER A 156 0.33 1.05 23.15
C SER A 156 1.15 -0.22 23.29
N ASN A 157 2.16 -0.40 22.45
CA ASN A 157 3.24 -1.35 22.72
C ASN A 157 3.73 -1.02 24.13
N GLY A 158 3.31 -1.82 25.10
CA GLY A 158 3.72 -1.71 26.48
C GLY A 158 5.23 -1.78 26.52
N ASN A 159 5.83 -0.73 27.06
CA ASN A 159 7.22 -0.69 27.44
C ASN A 159 7.54 -1.84 28.41
N LEU A 160 8.70 -2.46 28.15
CA LEU A 160 9.53 -3.35 28.98
C LEU A 160 9.09 -4.82 29.12
#